data_AF-A0A9E2UWJ6-F1
#
_entry.id   AF-A0A9E2UWJ6-F1
#
_cell.length_a   1.000
_cell.length_b   1.000
_cell.length_c   1.000
_cell.angle_alpha   90.00
_cell.angle_beta   90.00
_cell.angle_gamma   90.00
#
_symmetry.space_group_name_H-M   'P 1'
#
loop_
_entity.id
_entity.type
_entity.pdbx_description
1 polymer ?
#
loop_
_entity_poly.entity_id
_entity_poly.type
_entity_poly.pdbx_seq_one_letter_code
_entity_poly.pdbx_strand_id
1 'polypeptide(L)' 'MSDLNISMIGAGSGFVVSIARELVVSPVFEGCTFAMMDINPKRLKIAERAVKKILEQHRSNIRVKTTT' A
#
# COMPACT_ATOMS: atom_id res chain seq x y z
N MET A 1 8.59 -16.10 3.43
CA MET A 1 7.43 -15.22 3.66
C MET A 1 7.89 -14.19 4.68
N SER A 2 7.76 -12.89 4.42
CA SER A 2 8.21 -11.86 5.38
C SER A 2 7.08 -11.50 6.35
N ASP A 3 7.42 -11.40 7.63
CA ASP A 3 6.50 -11.06 8.74
C ASP A 3 6.29 -9.54 8.89
N LEU A 4 6.86 -8.74 7.99
CA LEU A 4 6.82 -7.29 8.05
C LEU A 4 5.42 -6.76 7.70
N ASN A 5 4.83 -6.01 8.62
CA ASN A 5 3.56 -5.31 8.44
C ASN A 5 3.78 -3.81 8.59
N ILE A 6 3.44 -3.05 7.55
CA ILE A 6 3.55 -1.59 7.52
C ILE A 6 2.14 -1.03 7.47
N SER A 7 1.76 -0.19 8.44
CA SER A 7 0.44 0.43 8.51
C SER A 7 0.52 1.92 8.24
N MET A 8 -0.32 2.42 7.33
CA MET A 8 -0.45 3.84 7.03
C MET A 8 -1.84 4.34 7.44
N ILE A 9 -1.87 5.26 8.40
CA ILE A 9 -3.08 5.92 8.89
C ILE A 9 -3.22 7.27 8.16
N GLY A 10 -4.41 7.56 7.63
CA GLY A 10 -4.60 8.66 6.69
C GLY A 10 -4.25 8.29 5.26
N ALA A 11 -4.43 7.02 4.89
CA ALA A 11 -4.08 6.46 3.60
C ALA A 11 -4.97 6.94 2.43
N GLY A 12 -6.01 7.75 2.68
CA GLY A 12 -6.75 8.48 1.67
C GLY A 12 -6.00 9.72 1.15
N SER A 13 -4.80 9.99 1.64
CA SER A 13 -3.88 11.00 1.11
C SER A 13 -3.16 10.50 -0.15
N GLY A 14 -2.85 11.40 -1.09
CA GLY A 14 -2.02 11.09 -2.26
C GLY A 14 -0.59 10.64 -1.89
N PHE A 15 -0.13 10.96 -0.68
CA PHE A 15 1.19 10.54 -0.17
C PHE A 15 1.37 9.02 -0.15
N VAL A 16 0.28 8.25 0.01
CA VAL A 16 0.31 6.78 0.00
C VAL A 16 0.87 6.21 -1.31
N VAL A 17 0.71 6.94 -2.42
CA VAL A 17 1.21 6.55 -3.74
C VAL A 17 2.73 6.66 -3.79
N SER A 18 3.30 7.71 -3.18
CA SER A 18 4.75 7.87 -3.06
C SER A 18 5.34 6.75 -2.21
N ILE A 19 4.70 6.41 -1.09
CA ILE A 19 5.13 5.29 -0.24
C ILE A 19 5.09 3.97 -1.02
N ALA A 20 4.00 3.69 -1.74
CA ALA A 20 3.91 2.46 -2.54
C ALA A 20 5.02 2.34 -3.59
N ARG A 21 5.48 3.46 -4.19
CA ARG A 21 6.61 3.46 -5.14
C ARG A 21 7.93 3.12 -4.47
N GLU A 22 8.18 3.63 -3.26
CA GLU A 22 9.39 3.28 -2.50
C GLU A 22 9.38 1.82 -2.04
N LEU A 23 8.20 1.33 -1.61
CA LEU A 23 8.06 -0.06 -1.16
C LEU A 23 8.40 -1.08 -2.25
N VAL A 24 8.07 -0.80 -3.52
CA VAL A 24 8.38 -1.74 -4.62
C VAL A 24 9.84 -1.71 -5.07
N VAL A 25 10.61 -0.68 -4.70
CA VAL A 25 12.02 -0.55 -5.10
C VAL A 25 12.95 -1.32 -4.18
N SER A 26 12.67 -1.35 -2.87
CA SER A 26 13.59 -1.96 -1.89
C SER A 26 13.28 -3.45 -1.64
N PRO A 27 14.26 -4.36 -1.85
CA PRO A 27 14.07 -5.81 -1.61
C PRO A 27 13.66 -6.17 -0.18
N VAL A 28 13.96 -5.31 0.80
CA VAL A 28 13.60 -5.55 2.20
C VAL A 28 12.08 -5.59 2.43
N PHE A 29 11.31 -4.97 1.54
CA PHE A 29 9.84 -4.94 1.61
C PHE A 29 9.19 -6.05 0.79
N GLU A 30 9.97 -6.93 0.17
CA GLU A 30 9.43 -8.01 -0.62
C GLU A 30 8.54 -8.93 0.25
N GLY A 31 7.34 -9.19 -0.25
CA GLY A 31 6.34 -10.03 0.40
C GLY A 31 5.79 -9.45 1.69
N CYS A 32 6.00 -8.17 2.01
CA CYS A 32 5.44 -7.56 3.22
C CYS A 32 3.92 -7.33 3.09
N THR A 33 3.26 -6.94 4.18
CA THR A 33 1.89 -6.43 4.14
C THR A 33 1.89 -4.92 4.27
N PHE A 34 1.27 -4.23 3.31
CA PHE A 34 0.97 -2.80 3.37
C PHE A 34 -0.50 -2.59 3.73
N ALA A 35 -0.75 -2.23 4.99
CA ALA A 35 -2.07 -1.96 5.54
C ALA A 35 -2.39 -0.46 5.44
N MET A 36 -3.57 -0.14 4.90
CA MET A 36 -4.03 1.22 4.63
C MET A 36 -5.31 1.49 5.40
N MET A 37 -5.33 2.57 6.19
CA MET A 37 -6.51 3.00 6.94
C MET A 37 -6.83 4.47 6.67
N ASP A 38 -8.11 4.79 6.46
CA ASP A 38 -8.60 6.16 6.40
C ASP A 38 -10.08 6.21 6.77
N ILE A 39 -10.49 7.23 7.54
CA ILE A 39 -11.88 7.46 7.94
C ILE A 39 -12.81 7.75 6.75
N ASN A 40 -12.27 8.19 5.61
CA ASN A 40 -13.02 8.45 4.40
C ASN A 40 -12.91 7.26 3.43
N PRO A 41 -13.95 6.40 3.35
CA PRO A 41 -13.88 5.17 2.55
C PRO A 41 -13.78 5.43 1.05
N LYS A 42 -14.30 6.57 0.56
CA LYS A 42 -14.18 6.94 -0.86
C LYS A 42 -12.73 7.27 -1.22
N ARG A 43 -12.07 8.07 -0.37
CA ARG A 43 -10.65 8.40 -0.55
C ARG A 43 -9.76 7.17 -0.42
N LEU A 44 -10.03 6.32 0.58
CA LEU A 44 -9.31 5.05 0.76
C LEU A 44 -9.42 4.15 -0.47
N LYS A 45 -10.62 4.01 -1.05
CA LYS A 45 -10.84 3.18 -2.25
C LYS A 45 -10.10 3.69 -3.48
N ILE A 46 -9.98 5.01 -3.64
CA ILE A 46 -9.20 5.62 -4.72
C ILE A 46 -7.71 5.34 -4.50
N ALA A 47 -7.23 5.54 -3.28
CA ALA A 47 -5.85 5.25 -2.89
C ALA A 47 -5.49 3.77 -3.10
N GLU A 48 -6.34 2.85 -2.63
CA GLU A 48 -6.14 1.41 -2.77
C GLU A 48 -5.98 1.00 -4.24
N ARG A 49 -6.82 1.53 -5.14
CA ARG A 49 -6.70 1.27 -6.58
C ARG A 49 -5.38 1.78 -7.15
N ALA A 50 -4.95 2.98 -6.75
CA ALA A 50 -3.70 3.56 -7.22
C ALA A 50 -2.48 2.74 -6.74
N VAL A 51 -2.49 2.32 -5.47
CA VAL A 51 -1.46 1.46 -4.88
C VAL A 51 -1.42 0.10 -5.58
N LYS A 52 -2.56 -0.58 -5.73
CA LYS A 52 -2.61 -1.90 -6.40
C LYS A 52 -2.08 -1.84 -7.82
N LYS A 53 -2.42 -0.79 -8.59
CA LYS A 53 -1.88 -0.58 -9.94
C LYS A 53 -0.35 -0.49 -9.95
N ILE A 54 0.26 0.20 -8.98
CA ILE A 54 1.72 0.29 -8.87
C ILE A 54 2.32 -1.09 -8.56
N LEU A 55 1.74 -1.82 -7.61
CA LEU A 55 2.22 -3.15 -7.25
C LEU A 55 2.14 -4.13 -8.44
N GLU A 56 1.05 -4.10 -9.19
CA GLU A 56 0.85 -4.91 -10.42
C GLU A 56 1.89 -4.58 -11.49
N GLN A 57 2.14 -3.29 -11.75
CA GLN A 57 3.13 -2.84 -12.74
C GLN A 57 4.55 -3.34 -12.43
N HIS A 58 4.88 -3.51 -11.15
CA HIS A 58 6.19 -3.99 -10.71
C HIS A 58 6.20 -5.51 -10.42
N ARG A 59 5.10 -6.22 -10.70
CA ARG A 59 4.93 -7.65 -10.35
C ARG A 59 5.27 -7.93 -8.88
N SER A 60 4.95 -6.98 -8.01
CA SER A 60 5.25 -7.06 -6.59
C SER A 60 4.35 -8.09 -5.89
N ASN A 61 4.92 -8.79 -4.92
CA ASN A 61 4.22 -9.72 -4.02
C ASN A 61 3.79 -9.06 -2.69
N ILE A 62 3.88 -7.72 -2.58
CA ILE A 62 3.37 -6.97 -1.43
C ILE A 62 1.84 -7.15 -1.35
N ARG A 63 1.35 -7.48 -0.16
CA ARG A 63 -0.08 -7.67 0.11
C ARG A 63 -0.71 -6.37 0.58
N VAL A 64 -1.87 -6.01 0.05
CA VAL A 64 -2.63 -4.83 0.49
C VAL A 64 -3.77 -5.25 1.40
N LYS A 65 -3.92 -4.58 2.54
CA LYS A 65 -5.10 -4.67 3.42
C LYS A 65 -5.67 -3.28 3.63
N THR A 66 -6.99 -3.14 3.63
CA THR A 66 -7.68 -1.86 3.89
C THR A 66 -8.62 -1.98 5.09
N THR A 67 -8.75 -0.90 5.86
CA THR A 67 -9.74 -0.77 6.93
C THR A 67 -10.17 0.69 7.07
N THR A 68 -11.32 0.95 7.69
CA THR A 68 -11.91 2.28 7.88
C THR A 68 -12.03 2.59 9.37
#